data_AF-A0A7J9H1G1-F1
#
_entry.id   AF-A0A7J9H1G1-F1
#
_cell.length_a   1.000
_cell.length_b   1.000
_cell.length_c   1.000
_cell.angle_alpha   90.00
_cell.angle_beta   90.00
_cell.angle_gamma   90.00
#
_symmetry.space_group_name_H-M   'P 1'
#
loop_
_entity.id
_entity.type
_entity.pdbx_description
1 polymer ?
#
loop_
_entity_poly.entity_id
_entity_poly.type
_entity_poly.pdbx_seq_one_letter_code
_entity_poly.pdbx_strand_id
1 'polypeptide(L)'
;MVDKAVAVLANLATIPEGRTSIGQEQGIPVLVEVVELGSARGKENAAAALLQLCTNSNRFCSLVLQEGAVPPLVALSQSGTPRAREKV
;
A
#
# COMPACT_ATOMS: atom_id res chain seq x y z
N MET A 1 4.32 -5.86 15.58
CA MET A 1 2.83 -5.86 15.47
C MET A 1 2.36 -5.22 14.17
N VAL A 2 2.96 -4.10 13.75
CA VAL A 2 2.63 -3.38 12.50
C VAL A 2 2.59 -4.30 11.27
N ASP A 3 3.60 -5.14 11.04
CA ASP A 3 3.63 -6.04 9.87
C ASP A 3 2.41 -6.97 9.76
N LYS A 4 1.87 -7.43 10.90
CA LYS A 4 0.68 -8.30 10.93
C LYS A 4 -0.57 -7.50 10.58
N ALA A 5 -0.71 -6.28 11.10
CA ALA A 5 -1.83 -5.41 10.78
C ALA A 5 -1.83 -5.04 9.29
N VAL A 6 -0.68 -4.65 8.74
CA VAL A 6 -0.54 -4.31 7.32
C VAL A 6 -0.80 -5.52 6.42
N ALA A 7 -0.42 -6.73 6.84
CA ALA A 7 -0.78 -7.95 6.13
C ALA A 7 -2.31 -8.17 6.07
N VAL A 8 -3.01 -7.89 7.16
CA VAL A 8 -4.49 -7.96 7.19
C VAL A 8 -5.09 -6.89 6.26
N LEU A 9 -4.58 -5.66 6.29
CA LEU A 9 -5.02 -4.60 5.38
C LEU A 9 -4.80 -4.97 3.90
N ALA A 10 -3.66 -5.59 3.58
CA ALA A 10 -3.37 -6.08 2.23
C ALA A 10 -4.37 -7.15 1.78
N ASN A 11 -4.78 -8.04 2.68
CA ASN A 11 -5.81 -9.03 2.39
C ASN A 11 -7.19 -8.37 2.22
N LEU A 12 -7.56 -7.41 3.08
CA LEU A 12 -8.82 -6.67 2.97
C LEU A 12 -8.90 -5.87 1.67
N ALA A 13 -7.78 -5.33 1.17
CA ALA A 13 -7.75 -4.63 -0.11
C ALA A 13 -8.10 -5.51 -1.34
N THR A 14 -8.09 -6.85 -1.19
CA THR A 14 -8.48 -7.77 -2.26
C THR A 14 -10.01 -7.84 -2.47
N ILE A 15 -10.81 -7.40 -1.48
CA ILE A 15 -12.28 -7.42 -1.55
C ILE A 15 -12.87 -6.00 -1.62
N PRO A 16 -14.03 -5.79 -2.28
CA PRO A 16 -14.62 -4.47 -2.48
C PRO A 16 -14.91 -3.69 -1.19
N GLU A 17 -15.45 -4.38 -0.19
CA GLU A 17 -15.81 -3.79 1.11
C GLU A 17 -14.55 -3.33 1.85
N GLY A 18 -13.53 -4.18 1.87
CA GLY A 18 -12.25 -3.87 2.50
C GLY A 18 -11.55 -2.69 1.84
N ARG A 19 -11.56 -2.58 0.50
CA ARG A 19 -11.05 -1.39 -0.20
C ARG A 19 -11.78 -0.11 0.21
N THR A 20 -13.09 -0.19 0.31
CA THR A 20 -13.93 0.95 0.69
C THR A 20 -13.64 1.40 2.12
N SER A 21 -13.60 0.46 3.07
CA SER A 21 -13.26 0.74 4.47
C SER A 21 -11.86 1.33 4.61
N ILE A 22 -10.85 0.77 3.93
CA ILE A 22 -9.48 1.28 3.97
C ILE A 22 -9.42 2.74 3.49
N GLY A 23 -10.12 3.06 2.39
CA GLY A 23 -10.14 4.41 1.85
C GLY A 23 -10.91 5.42 2.70
N GLN A 24 -12.00 4.99 3.37
CA GLN A 24 -12.82 5.85 4.22
C GLN A 24 -12.16 6.13 5.58
N GLU A 25 -11.48 5.13 6.16
CA GLU A 25 -10.86 5.20 7.49
C GLU A 25 -9.40 5.71 7.44
N GLN A 26 -9.07 6.55 6.45
CA GLN A 26 -7.72 7.14 6.29
C GLN A 26 -6.57 6.12 6.28
N GLY A 27 -6.81 4.90 5.76
CA GLY A 27 -5.79 3.87 5.70
C GLY A 27 -4.71 4.13 4.64
N ILE A 28 -4.99 4.96 3.62
CA ILE A 28 -4.04 5.27 2.54
C ILE A 28 -2.78 5.98 3.05
N PRO A 29 -2.85 7.10 3.80
CA PRO A 29 -1.68 7.75 4.38
C PRO A 29 -0.80 6.78 5.19
N VAL A 30 -1.43 5.93 6.02
CA VAL A 30 -0.72 4.94 6.84
C VAL A 30 0.01 3.91 5.97
N LEU A 31 -0.61 3.44 4.89
CA LEU A 31 0.03 2.51 3.97
C LEU A 31 1.22 3.16 3.25
N VAL A 32 1.13 4.44 2.88
CA VAL A 32 2.25 5.19 2.27
C VAL A 32 3.42 5.32 3.25
N GLU A 33 3.15 5.69 4.50
CA GLU A 33 4.18 5.75 5.55
C GLU A 33 4.88 4.40 5.75
N VAL A 34 4.12 3.29 5.71
CA VAL A 34 4.70 1.94 5.83
C VAL A 34 5.58 1.59 4.62
N VAL A 35 5.26 2.04 3.40
CA VAL A 35 6.15 1.85 2.23
C VAL A 35 7.49 2.57 2.45
N GLU A 36 7.47 3.74 3.08
CA GLU A 36 8.67 4.54 3.34
C GLU A 36 9.51 3.97 4.50
N LEU A 37 8.89 3.74 5.65
CA LEU A 37 9.58 3.49 6.93
C LEU A 37 9.44 2.06 7.45
N GLY A 38 8.58 1.24 6.82
CA GLY A 38 8.27 -0.10 7.28
C GLY A 38 9.41 -1.11 7.12
N SER A 39 9.25 -2.28 7.75
CA SER A 39 10.13 -3.43 7.52
C SER A 39 10.04 -3.89 6.06
N ALA A 40 10.99 -4.70 5.57
CA ALA A 40 10.94 -5.24 4.21
C ALA A 40 9.59 -5.95 3.91
N ARG A 41 9.04 -6.67 4.90
CA ARG A 41 7.74 -7.33 4.79
C ARG A 41 6.57 -6.33 4.86
N GLY A 42 6.68 -5.32 5.72
CA GLY A 42 5.71 -4.23 5.83
C GLY A 42 5.57 -3.49 4.52
N LYS A 43 6.70 -3.09 3.91
CA LYS A 43 6.76 -2.41 2.61
C LYS A 43 6.10 -3.24 1.51
N GLU A 44 6.42 -4.52 1.43
CA GLU A 44 5.84 -5.43 0.44
C GLU A 44 4.31 -5.57 0.58
N ASN A 45 3.80 -5.66 1.81
CA ASN A 45 2.36 -5.77 2.06
C ASN A 45 1.65 -4.43 1.83
N ALA A 46 2.27 -3.32 2.23
CA ALA A 46 1.71 -1.99 2.00
C ALA A 46 1.63 -1.68 0.50
N ALA A 47 2.68 -1.97 -0.26
CA ALA A 47 2.66 -1.85 -1.73
C ALA A 47 1.57 -2.71 -2.37
N ALA A 48 1.37 -3.96 -1.89
CA ALA A 48 0.28 -4.81 -2.36
C ALA A 48 -1.11 -4.17 -2.11
N ALA A 49 -1.33 -3.63 -0.91
CA ALA A 49 -2.59 -2.98 -0.56
C ALA A 49 -2.85 -1.74 -1.44
N LEU A 50 -1.83 -0.88 -1.60
CA LEU A 50 -1.91 0.32 -2.45
C LEU A 50 -2.20 -0.05 -3.91
N LEU A 51 -1.50 -1.06 -4.45
CA LEU A 51 -1.74 -1.55 -5.81
C LEU A 51 -3.19 -2.00 -6.01
N GLN A 52 -3.73 -2.77 -5.06
CA GLN A 52 -5.12 -3.21 -5.11
C GLN A 52 -6.12 -2.05 -5.07
N LEU A 53 -5.86 -1.02 -4.25
CA LEU A 53 -6.70 0.17 -4.18
C LEU A 53 -6.66 0.96 -5.50
N CYS A 54 -5.47 1.21 -6.04
CA CYS A 54 -5.29 1.94 -7.29
C CYS A 54 -5.91 1.22 -8.49
N THR A 55 -5.71 -0.10 -8.59
CA THR A 55 -6.23 -0.92 -9.71
C THR A 55 -7.76 -0.91 -9.76
N ASN A 56 -8.43 -0.77 -8.61
CA ASN A 56 -9.88 -0.86 -8.52
C ASN A 56 -10.57 0.51 -8.39
N SER A 57 -9.83 1.61 -8.24
CA SER A 57 -10.42 2.94 -8.02
C SER A 57 -9.45 4.06 -8.38
N ASN A 58 -9.80 4.82 -9.43
CA ASN A 58 -9.09 6.05 -9.80
C ASN A 58 -9.08 7.08 -8.65
N ARG A 59 -10.14 7.13 -7.84
CA ARG A 59 -10.21 8.01 -6.67
C ARG A 59 -9.14 7.65 -5.65
N PHE A 60 -8.99 6.36 -5.33
CA PHE A 60 -7.96 5.93 -4.39
C PHE A 60 -6.57 6.11 -4.99
N CYS A 61 -6.39 5.84 -6.28
CA CYS A 61 -5.13 6.13 -6.97
C CYS A 61 -4.72 7.60 -6.84
N SER A 62 -5.63 8.53 -7.09
CA SER A 62 -5.36 9.96 -6.92
C SER A 62 -4.98 10.32 -5.48
N LEU A 63 -5.63 9.72 -4.47
CA LEU A 63 -5.26 9.94 -3.07
C LEU A 63 -3.86 9.40 -2.76
N VAL A 64 -3.52 8.20 -3.22
CA VAL A 64 -2.17 7.61 -3.05
C VAL A 64 -1.09 8.53 -3.63
N LEU A 65 -1.35 9.14 -4.80
CA LEU A 65 -0.43 10.11 -5.40
C LEU A 65 -0.34 11.41 -4.60
N GLN A 66 -1.44 11.91 -4.06
CA GLN A 66 -1.49 13.12 -3.22
C GLN A 66 -0.74 12.95 -1.90
N GLU A 67 -0.79 11.75 -1.31
CA GLU A 67 -0.03 11.39 -0.11
C GLU A 67 1.48 11.19 -0.38
N GLY A 68 1.96 11.43 -1.59
CA GLY A 68 3.39 11.39 -1.90
C GLY A 68 3.96 9.99 -1.97
N ALA A 69 3.17 8.99 -2.39
CA ALA A 69 3.65 7.60 -2.48
C ALA A 69 4.74 7.38 -3.54
N VAL A 70 4.91 8.29 -4.51
CA VAL A 70 5.80 8.07 -5.67
C VAL A 70 7.28 7.87 -5.26
N PRO A 71 7.93 8.74 -4.48
CA PRO A 71 9.34 8.52 -4.11
C PRO A 71 9.56 7.22 -3.30
N PRO A 72 8.75 6.90 -2.26
CA PRO A 72 8.86 5.62 -1.55
C PRO A 72 8.67 4.39 -2.45
N LEU A 73 7.72 4.45 -3.38
CA LEU A 73 7.47 3.38 -4.35
C LEU A 73 8.65 3.21 -5.32
N VAL A 74 9.22 4.29 -5.84
CA VAL A 74 10.43 4.24 -6.69
C VAL A 74 11.63 3.68 -5.94
N ALA A 75 11.82 4.04 -4.66
CA ALA A 75 12.86 3.43 -3.84
C ALA A 75 12.63 1.92 -3.67
N LEU A 76 11.38 1.53 -3.42
CA LEU A 76 11.00 0.13 -3.27
C LEU A 76 11.22 -0.69 -4.57
N SER A 77 10.99 -0.11 -5.74
CA SER A 77 11.24 -0.80 -7.02
C SER A 77 12.73 -1.08 -7.27
N GLN A 78 13.62 -0.30 -6.65
CA GLN A 78 15.07 -0.47 -6.78
C GLN A 78 15.63 -1.41 -5.70
N SER A 79 15.27 -1.17 -4.43
CA SER A 79 15.88 -1.85 -3.28
C SER A 79 14.98 -2.90 -2.60
N GLY A 80 13.76 -3.11 -3.08
CA GLY A 80 12.79 -4.03 -2.49
C GLY A 80 13.10 -5.51 -2.71
N THR A 81 12.37 -6.37 -2.01
CA THR A 81 12.36 -7.82 -2.30
C THR A 81 11.83 -8.05 -3.73
N PRO A 82 12.15 -9.18 -4.40
CA PRO A 82 11.58 -9.48 -5.72
C PRO A 82 10.06 -9.32 -5.77
N ARG A 83 9.36 -9.84 -4.76
CA ARG A 83 7.90 -9.71 -4.61
C ARG A 83 7.43 -8.27 -4.39
N ALA A 84 8.21 -7.45 -3.69
CA ALA A 84 7.89 -6.04 -3.52
C ALA A 84 8.00 -5.31 -4.86
N ARG A 85 9.06 -5.57 -5.63
CA ARG A 85 9.31 -4.94 -6.94
C ARG A 85 8.25 -5.25 -7.99
N GLU A 86 7.62 -6.42 -7.94
CA GLU A 86 6.49 -6.78 -8.82
C GLU A 86 5.21 -5.97 -8.55
N LYS A 87 5.13 -5.29 -7.41
CA LYS A 87 3.92 -4.59 -6.94
C LYS A 87 4.02 -3.06 -7.10
N VAL A 88 5.11 -2.56 -7.67
CA VAL A 88 5.39 -1.13 -7.87
C VAL A 88 5.46 -0.83 -9.36
#